data_AF-A0A178AU31-F1
#
_entry.id   AF-A0A178AU31-F1
#
_cell.length_a   1.000
_cell.length_b   1.000
_cell.length_c   1.000
_cell.angle_alpha   90.00
_cell.angle_beta   90.00
_cell.angle_gamma   90.00
#
_symmetry.space_group_name_H-M   'P 1'
#
loop_
_entity.id
_entity.type
_entity.pdbx_description
1 polymer ?
#
loop_
_entity_poly.entity_id
_entity_poly.type
_entity_poly.pdbx_seq_one_letter_code
_entity_poly.pdbx_strand_id
1 'polypeptide(L)'
;MSAAAKMQQYSKKNSDKMGKQVTLLHSMPSQDYLLTYIRDKDIDNELMKLETRRHELKTMRWMNCGQYNDWIIDSHRRTFVPFSRAWNFRFAEVMQAKLPRELRDMVYACLWDEHSLTCRYSGSPIRLVAGGIVDVDETDIMNMCDDSIMPHFLCSGYVERATASESVHALYNASHGHDAVRASTQNLHDALFEDRFHVVLQPSTIMREVSIYCKLDPYRTPPLHHKLSKDCHHSGSETLYIDQARLKANLKVLDIIKDKKNFRLEILLLQRNFRPSVLAQSLEAFRDVRKTFIEQGAVVQIIWSYDTKGTPLYGDCHFEIFTRIDDYFDMSQARWAKRFKKFVMAFKMDIPKSHYRIDHETFLTGKGTNELAHGRWCDPESERSWDEDDEDRDLEENSDAETDTEMY
;
A
#
# COMPACT_ATOMS: atom_id res chain seq x y z
N MET A 1 1.05 -116.76 35.69
CA MET A 1 1.89 -115.55 35.63
C MET A 1 1.98 -114.95 37.02
N SER A 2 3.20 -114.87 37.55
CA SER A 2 3.53 -114.57 38.96
C SER A 2 3.27 -113.10 39.33
N ALA A 3 2.95 -112.87 40.60
CA ALA A 3 2.78 -111.55 41.23
C ALA A 3 3.99 -110.60 41.03
N ALA A 4 5.16 -111.12 40.66
CA ALA A 4 6.35 -110.34 40.30
C ALA A 4 6.17 -109.48 39.03
N ALA A 5 5.33 -109.90 38.07
CA ALA A 5 5.11 -109.16 36.83
C ALA A 5 4.25 -107.89 37.00
N LYS A 6 3.36 -107.86 38.02
CA LYS A 6 2.53 -106.68 38.33
C LYS A 6 3.29 -105.59 39.09
N MET A 7 4.35 -105.92 39.82
CA MET A 7 5.18 -104.94 40.55
C MET A 7 6.14 -104.15 39.65
N GLN A 8 6.70 -104.75 38.59
CA GLN A 8 7.58 -104.04 37.65
C GLN A 8 6.81 -103.05 36.76
N GLN A 9 5.54 -103.31 36.45
CA GLN A 9 4.70 -102.41 35.65
C GLN A 9 4.22 -101.17 36.44
N TYR A 10 4.09 -101.28 37.78
CA TYR A 10 3.77 -100.16 38.67
C TYR A 10 4.97 -99.25 38.95
N SER A 11 6.19 -99.79 39.00
CA SER A 11 7.41 -99.00 39.20
C SER A 11 7.74 -98.13 37.98
N LYS A 12 7.58 -98.66 36.75
CA LYS A 12 7.87 -97.93 35.50
C LYS A 12 6.87 -96.80 35.21
N LYS A 13 5.61 -96.93 35.63
CA LYS A 13 4.58 -95.86 35.50
C LYS A 13 4.75 -94.72 36.50
N ASN A 14 5.42 -94.95 37.63
CA ASN A 14 5.66 -93.90 38.62
C ASN A 14 6.95 -93.11 38.38
N SER A 15 7.98 -93.68 37.73
CA SER A 15 9.18 -92.90 37.37
C SER A 15 8.92 -91.90 36.22
N ASP A 16 8.12 -92.28 35.21
CA ASP A 16 7.79 -91.38 34.10
C ASP A 16 6.82 -90.24 34.49
N LYS A 17 6.02 -90.43 35.55
CA LYS A 17 5.17 -89.37 36.12
C LYS A 17 5.96 -88.40 37.01
N MET A 18 6.94 -88.87 37.77
CA MET A 18 7.81 -87.97 38.55
C MET A 18 8.83 -87.22 37.68
N GLY A 19 9.32 -87.82 36.59
CA GLY A 19 10.17 -87.13 35.62
C GLY A 19 9.49 -85.95 34.92
N LYS A 20 8.18 -86.03 34.63
CA LYS A 20 7.41 -84.94 34.01
C LYS A 20 6.88 -83.87 34.98
N GLN A 21 6.75 -84.18 36.28
CA GLN A 21 6.39 -83.18 37.28
C GLN A 21 7.59 -82.31 37.73
N VAL A 22 8.81 -82.83 37.63
CA VAL A 22 10.01 -82.06 37.99
C VAL A 22 10.45 -81.10 36.88
N THR A 23 10.13 -81.36 35.61
CA THR A 23 10.44 -80.42 34.52
C THR A 23 9.45 -79.26 34.36
N LEU A 24 8.27 -79.33 35.00
CA LEU A 24 7.25 -78.27 34.94
C LEU A 24 7.32 -77.27 36.11
N LEU A 25 8.13 -77.54 37.14
CA LEU A 25 8.33 -76.66 38.30
C LEU A 25 9.53 -75.69 38.18
N HIS A 26 10.27 -75.72 37.06
CA HIS A 26 11.36 -74.78 36.78
C HIS A 26 11.03 -73.72 35.70
N SER A 27 9.74 -73.49 35.44
CA SER A 27 9.30 -72.36 34.60
C SER A 27 8.26 -71.48 35.29
N MET A 28 8.17 -71.52 36.63
CA MET A 28 7.47 -70.46 37.33
C MET A 28 8.38 -69.22 37.31
N PRO A 29 7.93 -68.10 36.72
CA PRO A 29 8.71 -66.88 36.75
C PRO A 29 9.01 -66.53 38.20
N SER A 30 10.23 -66.07 38.50
CA SER A 30 10.56 -65.62 39.85
C SER A 30 9.52 -64.61 40.32
N GLN A 31 9.24 -64.57 41.63
CA GLN A 31 8.29 -63.62 42.21
C GLN A 31 8.64 -62.16 41.82
N ASP A 32 9.93 -61.88 41.61
CA ASP A 32 10.45 -60.63 41.07
C ASP A 32 10.05 -60.36 39.61
N TYR A 33 10.00 -61.39 38.76
CA TYR A 33 9.53 -61.25 37.38
C TYR A 33 8.02 -60.91 37.33
N LEU A 34 7.22 -61.53 38.19
CA LEU A 34 5.79 -61.25 38.30
C LEU A 34 5.52 -59.82 38.80
N LEU A 35 6.28 -59.35 39.79
CA LEU A 35 6.20 -57.96 40.28
C LEU A 35 6.65 -56.95 39.21
N THR A 36 7.72 -57.27 38.48
CA THR A 36 8.21 -56.42 37.38
C THR A 36 7.18 -56.36 36.25
N TYR A 37 6.59 -57.50 35.85
CA TYR A 37 5.56 -57.57 34.82
C TYR A 37 4.28 -56.80 35.20
N ILE A 38 3.84 -56.87 36.46
CA ILE A 38 2.69 -56.09 36.94
C ILE A 38 3.02 -54.60 36.88
N ARG A 39 4.22 -54.20 37.34
CA ARG A 39 4.67 -52.80 37.31
C ARG A 39 4.79 -52.27 35.88
N ASP A 40 5.36 -53.04 34.96
CA ASP A 40 5.51 -52.66 33.55
C ASP A 40 4.14 -52.51 32.89
N LYS A 41 3.21 -53.42 33.18
CA LYS A 41 1.82 -53.32 32.70
C LYS A 41 1.09 -52.10 33.26
N ASP A 42 1.34 -51.74 34.51
CA ASP A 42 0.77 -50.53 35.13
C ASP A 42 1.35 -49.27 34.49
N ILE A 43 2.66 -49.25 34.20
CA ILE A 43 3.33 -48.17 33.46
C ILE A 43 2.77 -48.05 32.05
N ASP A 44 2.60 -49.15 31.32
CA ASP A 44 2.03 -49.14 29.97
C ASP A 44 0.59 -48.63 29.97
N ASN A 45 -0.21 -49.04 30.96
CA ASN A 45 -1.58 -48.53 31.13
C ASN A 45 -1.60 -47.02 31.43
N GLU A 46 -0.65 -46.53 32.23
CA GLU A 46 -0.51 -45.11 32.54
C GLU A 46 -0.04 -44.31 31.31
N LEU A 47 0.92 -44.82 30.56
CA LEU A 47 1.37 -44.24 29.29
C LEU A 47 0.22 -44.14 28.29
N MET A 48 -0.56 -45.21 28.12
CA MET A 48 -1.71 -45.20 27.21
C MET A 48 -2.77 -44.16 27.63
N LYS A 49 -3.01 -43.99 28.93
CA LYS A 49 -3.90 -42.94 29.46
C LYS A 49 -3.35 -41.55 29.19
N LEU A 50 -2.05 -41.34 29.41
CA LEU A 50 -1.39 -40.06 29.15
C LEU A 50 -1.38 -39.71 27.67
N GLU A 51 -1.17 -40.68 26.77
CA GLU A 51 -1.26 -40.47 25.32
C GLU A 51 -2.67 -40.12 24.87
N THR A 52 -3.68 -40.82 25.39
CA THR A 52 -5.10 -40.51 25.14
C THR A 52 -5.40 -39.10 25.62
N ARG A 53 -4.96 -38.74 26.83
CA ARG A 53 -5.17 -37.40 27.39
C ARG A 53 -4.44 -36.32 26.59
N ARG A 54 -3.23 -36.60 26.11
CA ARG A 54 -2.48 -35.70 25.22
C ARG A 54 -3.25 -35.45 23.92
N HIS A 55 -3.83 -36.49 23.33
CA HIS A 55 -4.62 -36.38 22.11
C HIS A 55 -5.90 -35.56 22.33
N GLU A 56 -6.63 -35.81 23.42
CA GLU A 56 -7.80 -35.02 23.83
C GLU A 56 -7.45 -33.53 24.01
N LEU A 57 -6.38 -33.23 24.75
CA LEU A 57 -5.94 -31.85 25.01
C LEU A 57 -5.49 -31.15 23.73
N LYS A 58 -4.81 -31.86 22.82
CA LYS A 58 -4.45 -31.31 21.52
C LYS A 58 -5.71 -30.98 20.72
N THR A 59 -6.69 -31.87 20.69
CA THR A 59 -7.97 -31.65 19.99
C THR A 59 -8.75 -30.47 20.58
N MET A 60 -8.84 -30.37 21.91
CA MET A 60 -9.43 -29.23 22.62
C MET A 60 -8.73 -27.91 22.29
N ARG A 61 -7.39 -27.90 22.25
CA ARG A 61 -6.63 -26.70 21.86
C ARG A 61 -6.94 -26.28 20.42
N TRP A 62 -7.01 -27.23 19.49
CA TRP A 62 -7.37 -26.93 18.10
C TRP A 62 -8.79 -26.37 17.97
N MET A 63 -9.77 -26.96 18.66
CA MET A 63 -11.15 -26.45 18.69
C MET A 63 -11.22 -25.05 19.31
N ASN A 64 -10.54 -24.82 20.42
CA ASN A 64 -10.50 -23.50 21.07
C ASN A 64 -9.80 -22.45 20.19
N CYS A 65 -8.71 -22.81 19.51
CA CYS A 65 -8.06 -21.92 18.54
C CYS A 65 -8.99 -21.61 17.36
N GLY A 66 -9.73 -22.59 16.85
CA GLY A 66 -10.73 -22.39 15.80
C GLY A 66 -11.85 -21.45 16.25
N GLN A 67 -12.43 -21.68 17.42
CA GLN A 67 -13.48 -20.83 17.99
C GLN A 67 -12.99 -19.41 18.33
N TYR A 68 -11.78 -19.29 18.86
CA TYR A 68 -11.15 -18.00 19.14
C TYR A 68 -10.90 -17.22 17.85
N ASN A 69 -10.42 -17.90 16.81
CA ASN A 69 -10.22 -17.29 15.49
C ASN A 69 -11.56 -16.90 14.86
N ASP A 70 -12.58 -17.77 14.87
CA ASP A 70 -13.92 -17.44 14.37
C ASP A 70 -14.55 -16.26 15.12
N TRP A 71 -14.32 -16.16 16.43
CA TRP A 71 -14.85 -15.08 17.24
C TRP A 71 -14.07 -13.78 17.03
N ILE A 72 -12.74 -13.79 17.05
CA ILE A 72 -11.95 -12.56 16.94
C ILE A 72 -11.87 -12.07 15.49
N ILE A 73 -11.60 -12.96 14.53
CA ILE A 73 -11.39 -12.57 13.14
C ILE A 73 -12.70 -12.07 12.51
N ASP A 74 -13.86 -12.63 12.90
CA ASP A 74 -15.16 -12.26 12.31
C ASP A 74 -16.07 -11.42 13.23
N SER A 75 -15.70 -11.18 14.51
CA SER A 75 -16.50 -10.29 15.37
C SER A 75 -16.58 -8.87 14.84
N HIS A 76 -15.51 -8.38 14.19
CA HIS A 76 -15.47 -7.08 13.55
C HIS A 76 -16.61 -6.92 12.54
N ARG A 77 -16.66 -7.80 11.54
CA ARG A 77 -17.65 -7.75 10.47
C ARG A 77 -19.06 -8.17 10.94
N ARG A 78 -19.17 -9.10 11.88
CA ARG A 78 -20.48 -9.56 12.39
C ARG A 78 -21.13 -8.63 13.41
N THR A 79 -20.33 -7.94 14.23
CA THR A 79 -20.86 -7.17 15.38
C THR A 79 -20.55 -5.69 15.26
N PHE A 80 -19.28 -5.33 15.08
CA PHE A 80 -18.85 -3.93 15.14
C PHE A 80 -19.30 -3.13 13.91
N VAL A 81 -19.16 -3.69 12.71
CA VAL A 81 -19.60 -3.03 11.46
C VAL A 81 -21.11 -2.75 11.47
N PRO A 82 -22.02 -3.72 11.73
CA PRO A 82 -23.45 -3.44 11.79
C PRO A 82 -23.84 -2.43 12.87
N PHE A 83 -23.23 -2.53 14.07
CA PHE A 83 -23.45 -1.57 15.14
C PHE A 83 -23.01 -0.15 14.73
N SER A 84 -21.80 -0.03 14.17
CA SER A 84 -21.24 1.24 13.70
C SER A 84 -22.12 1.87 12.62
N ARG A 85 -22.56 1.08 11.62
CA ARG A 85 -23.49 1.54 10.59
C ARG A 85 -24.79 2.06 11.19
N ALA A 86 -25.45 1.28 12.04
CA ALA A 86 -26.71 1.68 12.66
C ALA A 86 -26.56 2.95 13.52
N TRP A 87 -25.46 3.05 14.27
CA TRP A 87 -25.18 4.22 15.09
C TRP A 87 -24.92 5.47 14.24
N ASN A 88 -24.04 5.38 13.22
CA ASN A 88 -23.71 6.50 12.33
C ASN A 88 -24.94 6.96 11.55
N PHE A 89 -25.78 6.03 11.11
CA PHE A 89 -27.00 6.32 10.37
C PHE A 89 -27.96 7.12 11.24
N ARG A 90 -28.20 6.65 12.46
CA ARG A 90 -29.07 7.35 13.40
C ARG A 90 -28.51 8.70 13.82
N PHE A 91 -27.21 8.80 14.01
CA PHE A 91 -26.54 10.06 14.31
C PHE A 91 -26.73 11.07 13.17
N ALA A 92 -26.47 10.65 11.93
CA ALA A 92 -26.63 11.47 10.73
C ALA A 92 -28.08 11.94 10.54
N GLU A 93 -29.06 11.05 10.70
CA GLU A 93 -30.48 11.38 10.65
C GLU A 93 -30.85 12.46 11.67
N VAL A 94 -30.40 12.31 12.92
CA VAL A 94 -30.65 13.30 13.98
C VAL A 94 -29.95 14.62 13.68
N MET A 95 -28.72 14.58 13.15
CA MET A 95 -27.97 15.77 12.76
C MET A 95 -28.67 16.54 11.64
N GLN A 96 -29.12 15.85 10.59
CA GLN A 96 -29.88 16.43 9.47
C GLN A 96 -31.19 17.04 9.94
N ALA A 97 -31.91 16.37 10.84
CA ALA A 97 -33.21 16.82 11.33
C ALA A 97 -33.15 18.01 12.29
N LYS A 98 -32.07 18.11 13.10
CA LYS A 98 -31.98 19.10 14.19
C LYS A 98 -31.10 20.31 13.88
N LEU A 99 -30.05 20.13 13.07
CA LEU A 99 -29.11 21.21 12.79
C LEU A 99 -29.48 21.89 11.47
N PRO A 100 -29.53 23.23 11.42
CA PRO A 100 -29.59 23.95 10.15
C PRO A 100 -28.31 23.72 9.35
N ARG A 101 -28.37 24.00 8.04
CA ARG A 101 -27.29 23.69 7.10
C ARG A 101 -25.96 24.30 7.52
N GLU A 102 -25.98 25.54 7.98
CA GLU A 102 -24.80 26.31 8.36
C GLU A 102 -24.06 25.65 9.53
N LEU A 103 -24.78 25.09 10.51
CA LEU A 103 -24.16 24.38 11.64
C LEU A 103 -23.61 23.03 11.21
N ARG A 104 -24.23 22.34 10.23
CA ARG A 104 -23.68 21.10 9.67
C ARG A 104 -22.41 21.37 8.89
N ASP A 105 -22.37 22.43 8.08
CA ASP A 105 -21.16 22.84 7.36
C ASP A 105 -19.99 23.13 8.32
N MET A 106 -20.25 23.69 9.51
CA MET A 106 -19.22 23.83 10.55
C MET A 106 -18.72 22.48 11.07
N VAL A 107 -19.63 21.50 11.29
CA VAL A 107 -19.23 20.15 11.69
C VAL A 107 -18.35 19.52 10.61
N TYR A 108 -18.74 19.60 9.34
CA TYR A 108 -17.96 19.04 8.25
C TYR A 108 -16.61 19.75 8.07
N ALA A 109 -16.55 21.07 8.28
CA ALA A 109 -15.29 21.80 8.26
C ALA A 109 -14.32 21.29 9.36
N CYS A 110 -14.83 20.94 10.54
CA CYS A 110 -14.01 20.33 11.59
C CYS A 110 -13.54 18.91 11.24
N LEU A 111 -14.29 18.14 10.45
CA LEU A 111 -13.86 16.81 10.00
C LEU A 111 -12.69 16.89 9.00
N TRP A 112 -12.62 18.00 8.26
CA TRP A 112 -11.63 18.22 7.20
C TRP A 112 -10.61 19.31 7.52
N ASP A 113 -10.41 19.60 8.80
CA ASP A 113 -9.37 20.55 9.19
C ASP A 113 -7.96 20.01 8.89
N GLU A 114 -6.98 20.92 8.91
CA GLU A 114 -5.58 20.59 8.63
C GLU A 114 -5.09 19.42 9.47
N HIS A 115 -5.40 19.44 10.76
CA HIS A 115 -4.96 18.41 11.70
C HIS A 115 -5.57 17.04 11.37
N SER A 116 -6.85 16.98 11.01
CA SER A 116 -7.51 15.74 10.62
C SER A 116 -6.91 15.19 9.32
N LEU A 117 -6.71 16.05 8.31
CA LEU A 117 -6.14 15.65 7.02
C LEU A 117 -4.67 15.22 7.10
N THR A 118 -3.89 15.78 8.03
CA THR A 118 -2.44 15.51 8.15
C THR A 118 -2.09 14.47 9.20
N CYS A 119 -2.86 14.36 10.28
CA CYS A 119 -2.56 13.44 11.38
C CYS A 119 -3.50 12.23 11.43
N ARG A 120 -4.79 12.40 11.10
CA ARG A 120 -5.78 11.32 11.21
C ARG A 120 -5.95 10.54 9.91
N TYR A 121 -5.83 11.24 8.79
CA TYR A 121 -6.09 10.68 7.45
C TYR A 121 -4.86 10.64 6.54
N SER A 122 -3.65 10.84 7.08
CA SER A 122 -2.40 10.83 6.29
C SER A 122 -2.13 9.51 5.56
N GLY A 123 -2.59 8.39 6.11
CA GLY A 123 -2.53 7.07 5.46
C GLY A 123 -3.82 6.63 4.77
N SER A 124 -4.87 7.47 4.77
CA SER A 124 -6.16 7.11 4.19
C SER A 124 -6.16 7.34 2.67
N PRO A 125 -6.77 6.46 1.86
CA PRO A 125 -6.81 6.62 0.40
C PRO A 125 -7.73 7.75 -0.07
N ILE A 126 -8.33 8.54 0.84
CA ILE A 126 -9.25 9.65 0.52
C ILE A 126 -8.69 10.56 -0.58
N ARG A 127 -7.40 10.94 -0.48
CA ARG A 127 -6.78 11.83 -1.48
C ARG A 127 -6.62 11.14 -2.84
N LEU A 128 -6.38 9.83 -2.83
CA LEU A 128 -6.20 9.02 -4.04
C LEU A 128 -7.54 8.82 -4.76
N VAL A 129 -8.59 8.55 -3.99
CA VAL A 129 -9.97 8.45 -4.47
C VAL A 129 -10.43 9.81 -5.00
N ALA A 130 -10.31 10.88 -4.20
CA ALA A 130 -10.72 12.22 -4.60
C ALA A 130 -9.95 12.74 -5.82
N GLY A 131 -8.68 12.33 -5.97
CA GLY A 131 -7.81 12.66 -7.09
C GLY A 131 -7.97 11.77 -8.33
N GLY A 132 -8.90 10.81 -8.32
CA GLY A 132 -9.15 9.90 -9.43
C GLY A 132 -7.99 8.95 -9.75
N ILE A 133 -7.12 8.67 -8.78
CA ILE A 133 -5.98 7.77 -8.92
C ILE A 133 -6.42 6.32 -8.73
N VAL A 134 -7.30 6.09 -7.75
CA VAL A 134 -7.89 4.79 -7.48
C VAL A 134 -9.30 4.81 -8.01
N ASP A 135 -9.60 3.86 -8.90
CA ASP A 135 -10.94 3.60 -9.37
C ASP A 135 -11.65 2.72 -8.33
N VAL A 136 -12.71 3.25 -7.73
CA VAL A 136 -13.47 2.60 -6.66
C VAL A 136 -14.95 2.68 -6.99
N ASP A 137 -15.65 1.55 -6.84
CA ASP A 137 -17.11 1.53 -6.89
C ASP A 137 -17.74 1.75 -5.50
N GLU A 138 -19.07 1.80 -5.42
CA GLU A 138 -19.79 2.00 -4.15
C GLU A 138 -19.51 0.86 -3.15
N THR A 139 -19.29 -0.37 -3.63
CA THR A 139 -18.96 -1.53 -2.81
C THR A 139 -17.55 -1.43 -2.26
N ASP A 140 -16.59 -0.96 -3.05
CA ASP A 140 -15.22 -0.71 -2.62
C ASP A 140 -15.17 0.34 -1.51
N ILE A 141 -15.89 1.47 -1.68
CA ILE A 141 -16.00 2.49 -0.62
C ILE A 141 -16.59 1.90 0.65
N MET A 142 -17.63 1.08 0.54
CA MET A 142 -18.27 0.43 1.68
C MET A 142 -17.32 -0.54 2.40
N ASN A 143 -16.56 -1.34 1.65
CA ASN A 143 -15.55 -2.24 2.20
C ASN A 143 -14.40 -1.48 2.89
N MET A 144 -13.91 -0.39 2.27
CA MET A 144 -12.89 0.47 2.89
C MET A 144 -13.39 1.11 4.18
N CYS A 145 -14.68 1.46 4.27
CA CYS A 145 -15.30 1.92 5.51
C CYS A 145 -15.43 0.81 6.55
N ASP A 146 -15.84 -0.40 6.16
CA ASP A 146 -15.93 -1.56 7.06
C ASP A 146 -14.58 -1.88 7.70
N ASP A 147 -13.51 -1.83 6.90
CA ASP A 147 -12.14 -2.10 7.35
C ASP A 147 -11.48 -0.86 8.00
N SER A 148 -12.25 0.22 8.24
CA SER A 148 -11.80 1.47 8.88
C SER A 148 -10.65 2.21 8.15
N ILE A 149 -10.49 1.92 6.86
CA ILE A 149 -9.53 2.57 5.96
C ILE A 149 -10.04 3.96 5.55
N MET A 150 -11.37 4.09 5.37
CA MET A 150 -12.03 5.34 5.03
C MET A 150 -13.03 5.79 6.11
N PRO A 151 -13.18 7.11 6.34
CA PRO A 151 -14.18 7.62 7.28
C PRO A 151 -15.61 7.29 6.86
N HIS A 152 -16.40 6.76 7.81
CA HIS A 152 -17.79 6.35 7.59
C HIS A 152 -18.70 7.45 7.02
N PHE A 153 -18.43 8.72 7.32
CA PHE A 153 -19.24 9.85 6.86
C PHE A 153 -19.06 10.20 5.37
N LEU A 154 -18.17 9.50 4.66
CA LEU A 154 -18.05 9.53 3.20
C LEU A 154 -18.93 8.48 2.50
N CYS A 155 -19.46 7.50 3.24
CA CYS A 155 -20.20 6.37 2.68
C CYS A 155 -21.71 6.49 2.92
N SER A 156 -22.50 6.42 1.84
CA SER A 156 -23.96 6.46 1.86
C SER A 156 -24.56 5.37 2.75
N GLY A 157 -23.93 4.19 2.82
CA GLY A 157 -24.34 3.06 3.65
C GLY A 157 -24.19 3.26 5.15
N TYR A 158 -23.46 4.30 5.57
CA TYR A 158 -23.23 4.63 6.98
C TYR A 158 -23.99 5.87 7.45
N VAL A 159 -24.18 6.89 6.61
CA VAL A 159 -24.74 8.18 7.05
C VAL A 159 -25.89 8.72 6.19
N GLU A 160 -26.45 7.89 5.31
CA GLU A 160 -27.34 8.28 4.21
C GLU A 160 -26.67 9.18 3.16
N ARG A 161 -27.23 9.15 1.94
CA ARG A 161 -26.68 9.87 0.79
C ARG A 161 -26.60 11.39 1.01
N ALA A 162 -27.58 11.99 1.67
CA ALA A 162 -27.58 13.44 1.90
C ALA A 162 -26.37 13.87 2.74
N THR A 163 -26.18 13.25 3.91
CA THR A 163 -25.04 13.54 4.80
C THR A 163 -23.71 13.20 4.14
N ALA A 164 -23.61 12.07 3.43
CA ALA A 164 -22.40 11.71 2.71
C ALA A 164 -22.05 12.75 1.63
N SER A 165 -23.05 13.21 0.87
CA SER A 165 -22.90 14.26 -0.14
C SER A 165 -22.44 15.59 0.49
N GLU A 166 -23.03 16.00 1.62
CA GLU A 166 -22.60 17.21 2.34
C GLU A 166 -21.16 17.09 2.87
N SER A 167 -20.77 15.93 3.41
CA SER A 167 -19.40 15.66 3.85
C SER A 167 -18.39 15.72 2.71
N VAL A 168 -18.68 15.08 1.57
CA VAL A 168 -17.80 15.08 0.38
C VAL A 168 -17.74 16.48 -0.22
N HIS A 169 -18.87 17.21 -0.25
CA HIS A 169 -18.89 18.60 -0.65
C HIS A 169 -17.97 19.46 0.22
N ALA A 170 -17.99 19.24 1.53
CA ALA A 170 -17.08 19.91 2.46
C ALA A 170 -15.62 19.50 2.23
N LEU A 171 -15.32 18.23 1.91
CA LEU A 171 -13.97 17.77 1.59
C LEU A 171 -13.37 18.58 0.41
N TYR A 172 -14.13 18.72 -0.68
CA TYR A 172 -13.72 19.49 -1.86
C TYR A 172 -13.61 21.01 -1.61
N ASN A 173 -14.22 21.54 -0.54
CA ASN A 173 -14.17 22.95 -0.14
C ASN A 173 -13.14 23.26 0.96
N ALA A 174 -12.87 22.32 1.86
CA ALA A 174 -11.97 22.47 3.00
C ALA A 174 -10.50 22.63 2.58
N SER A 175 -10.22 22.37 1.31
CA SER A 175 -8.91 22.22 0.70
C SER A 175 -7.98 23.43 0.70
N HIS A 176 -8.20 24.53 1.44
CA HIS A 176 -7.43 25.77 1.31
C HIS A 176 -5.94 25.64 1.78
N GLY A 177 -5.11 24.88 1.06
CA GLY A 177 -3.67 24.73 1.30
C GLY A 177 -3.25 23.39 1.91
N HIS A 178 -4.10 22.37 1.83
CA HIS A 178 -3.84 21.05 2.44
C HIS A 178 -3.84 19.90 1.45
N ASP A 179 -3.84 20.19 0.14
CA ASP A 179 -3.79 19.19 -0.93
C ASP A 179 -4.83 18.06 -0.80
N ALA A 180 -6.07 18.42 -0.46
CA ALA A 180 -7.14 17.43 -0.30
C ALA A 180 -7.41 16.66 -1.61
N VAL A 181 -7.19 17.31 -2.76
CA VAL A 181 -7.32 16.72 -4.10
C VAL A 181 -5.99 16.84 -4.83
N ARG A 182 -5.32 15.70 -5.01
CA ARG A 182 -4.10 15.56 -5.80
C ARG A 182 -4.39 14.71 -7.03
N ALA A 183 -4.35 15.30 -8.22
CA ALA A 183 -4.63 14.60 -9.47
C ALA A 183 -3.37 14.53 -10.34
N SER A 184 -3.17 13.41 -11.05
CA SER A 184 -2.17 13.39 -12.12
C SER A 184 -2.71 14.22 -13.27
N THR A 185 -1.80 14.70 -14.12
CA THR A 185 -2.22 15.22 -15.42
C THR A 185 -3.04 14.23 -16.25
N GLN A 186 -2.86 12.91 -16.08
CA GLN A 186 -3.60 11.87 -16.80
C GLN A 186 -5.00 11.63 -16.24
N ASN A 187 -5.16 11.74 -14.91
CA ASN A 187 -6.40 11.46 -14.18
C ASN A 187 -7.20 12.73 -13.87
N LEU A 188 -6.78 13.87 -14.44
CA LEU A 188 -7.38 15.16 -14.16
C LEU A 188 -8.86 15.22 -14.57
N HIS A 189 -9.23 14.50 -15.63
CA HIS A 189 -10.63 14.34 -16.01
C HIS A 189 -11.41 13.68 -14.87
N ASP A 190 -10.93 12.54 -14.41
CA ASP A 190 -11.63 11.77 -13.39
C ASP A 190 -11.76 12.52 -12.06
N ALA A 191 -10.70 13.21 -11.64
CA ALA A 191 -10.71 14.04 -10.44
C ALA A 191 -11.74 15.19 -10.50
N LEU A 192 -12.08 15.66 -11.71
CA LEU A 192 -12.95 16.81 -11.92
C LEU A 192 -14.39 16.45 -12.29
N PHE A 193 -14.63 15.28 -12.87
CA PHE A 193 -15.92 14.89 -13.43
C PHE A 193 -16.54 13.65 -12.81
N GLU A 194 -15.73 12.70 -12.34
CA GLU A 194 -16.26 11.45 -11.82
C GLU A 194 -16.66 11.60 -10.36
N ASP A 195 -17.82 11.04 -10.02
CA ASP A 195 -18.31 10.96 -8.65
C ASP A 195 -17.65 9.79 -7.93
N ARG A 196 -16.38 9.98 -7.56
CA ARG A 196 -15.53 8.94 -6.95
C ARG A 196 -16.03 8.43 -5.59
N PHE A 197 -16.97 9.13 -4.96
CA PHE A 197 -17.58 8.72 -3.69
C PHE A 197 -19.02 8.21 -3.87
N HIS A 198 -19.57 8.21 -5.09
CA HIS A 198 -20.93 7.74 -5.40
C HIS A 198 -22.03 8.46 -4.59
N VAL A 199 -21.86 9.77 -4.35
CA VAL A 199 -22.76 10.63 -3.56
C VAL A 199 -23.58 11.63 -4.39
N VAL A 200 -23.62 11.43 -5.71
CA VAL A 200 -24.25 12.27 -6.73
C VAL A 200 -23.66 13.69 -6.72
N LEU A 201 -22.35 13.78 -6.83
CA LEU A 201 -21.61 15.04 -6.82
C LEU A 201 -20.63 15.16 -7.98
N GLN A 202 -20.63 16.31 -8.66
CA GLN A 202 -19.65 16.63 -9.69
C GLN A 202 -18.58 17.58 -9.12
N PRO A 203 -17.33 17.12 -8.90
CA PRO A 203 -16.30 17.90 -8.20
C PRO A 203 -16.00 19.27 -8.81
N SER A 204 -15.91 19.36 -10.14
CA SER A 204 -15.62 20.60 -10.88
C SER A 204 -16.60 21.76 -10.64
N THR A 205 -17.79 21.47 -10.09
CA THR A 205 -18.80 22.50 -9.80
C THR A 205 -18.59 23.19 -8.45
N ILE A 206 -17.84 22.58 -7.55
CA ILE A 206 -17.72 23.01 -6.15
C ILE A 206 -16.27 23.21 -5.69
N MET A 207 -15.32 22.54 -6.35
CA MET A 207 -13.90 22.56 -6.00
C MET A 207 -13.35 23.98 -6.06
N ARG A 208 -12.60 24.38 -5.04
CA ARG A 208 -11.92 25.68 -4.96
C ARG A 208 -10.40 25.59 -5.08
N GLU A 209 -9.85 24.39 -4.95
CA GLU A 209 -8.43 24.13 -5.04
C GLU A 209 -8.17 22.79 -5.72
N VAL A 210 -7.18 22.74 -6.61
CA VAL A 210 -6.66 21.50 -7.20
C VAL A 210 -5.14 21.54 -7.25
N SER A 211 -4.53 20.44 -6.80
CA SER A 211 -3.09 20.21 -6.90
C SER A 211 -2.81 19.17 -7.98
N ILE A 212 -2.08 19.55 -9.01
CA ILE A 212 -1.75 18.69 -10.16
C ILE A 212 -0.32 18.20 -10.01
N TYR A 213 -0.14 16.90 -9.86
CA TYR A 213 1.19 16.30 -9.97
C TYR A 213 1.47 15.94 -11.42
N CYS A 214 2.52 16.55 -11.96
CA CYS A 214 2.95 16.35 -13.33
C CYS A 214 4.33 15.69 -13.31
N LYS A 215 4.35 14.35 -13.34
CA LYS A 215 5.57 13.61 -13.67
C LYS A 215 5.98 13.96 -15.10
N LEU A 216 7.16 14.55 -15.27
CA LEU A 216 7.62 14.99 -16.59
C LEU A 216 8.16 13.85 -17.46
N ASP A 217 8.58 12.76 -16.83
CA ASP A 217 9.22 11.64 -17.50
C ASP A 217 8.27 10.94 -18.52
N PRO A 218 6.98 10.69 -18.22
CA PRO A 218 6.01 10.16 -19.19
C PRO A 218 5.70 11.04 -20.40
N TYR A 219 5.97 12.34 -20.32
CA TYR A 219 5.76 13.27 -21.43
C TYR A 219 6.96 13.36 -22.36
N ARG A 220 8.04 12.62 -22.12
CA ARG A 220 9.14 12.58 -23.06
C ARG A 220 8.64 12.03 -24.40
N THR A 221 9.04 12.64 -25.50
CA THR A 221 8.85 12.03 -26.83
C THR A 221 10.09 11.22 -27.17
N PRO A 222 9.98 9.94 -27.55
CA PRO A 222 11.02 9.36 -28.38
C PRO A 222 11.03 10.11 -29.72
N PRO A 223 12.17 10.22 -30.42
CA PRO A 223 12.21 10.89 -31.71
C PRO A 223 11.20 10.27 -32.71
N LEU A 224 10.56 11.13 -33.51
CA LEU A 224 9.41 10.85 -34.40
C LEU A 224 9.53 9.63 -35.36
N HIS A 225 10.72 9.07 -35.51
CA HIS A 225 10.99 7.93 -36.43
C HIS A 225 11.63 6.73 -35.75
N HIS A 226 11.59 6.66 -34.41
CA HIS A 226 12.27 5.62 -33.68
C HIS A 226 11.28 4.62 -33.04
N LYS A 227 11.30 3.37 -33.51
CA LYS A 227 10.67 2.24 -32.81
C LYS A 227 11.53 1.88 -31.61
N LEU A 228 11.04 2.13 -30.41
CA LEU A 228 11.67 1.73 -29.15
C LEU A 228 12.03 0.23 -29.22
N SER A 229 13.34 -0.06 -29.25
CA SER A 229 13.88 -1.40 -29.13
C SER A 229 14.98 -1.40 -28.08
N LYS A 230 15.25 -2.57 -27.48
CA LYS A 230 16.32 -2.75 -26.48
C LYS A 230 17.71 -2.32 -27.01
N ASP A 231 17.89 -2.30 -28.32
CA ASP A 231 19.12 -1.93 -29.01
C ASP A 231 19.18 -0.45 -29.44
N CYS A 232 18.18 0.38 -29.07
CA CYS A 232 18.21 1.76 -29.53
C CYS A 232 19.29 2.59 -28.85
N HIS A 233 20.19 3.13 -29.68
CA HIS A 233 21.14 4.16 -29.34
C HIS A 233 20.60 5.57 -29.60
N HIS A 234 20.02 6.18 -28.56
CA HIS A 234 19.54 7.56 -28.62
C HIS A 234 20.68 8.56 -28.47
N SER A 235 20.73 9.57 -29.36
CA SER A 235 21.58 10.74 -29.13
C SER A 235 20.99 11.60 -28.02
N GLY A 236 21.83 12.29 -27.23
CA GLY A 236 21.36 13.09 -26.09
C GLY A 236 20.32 14.14 -26.52
N SER A 237 20.44 14.71 -27.71
CA SER A 237 19.51 15.64 -28.34
C SER A 237 18.11 15.06 -28.63
N GLU A 238 18.00 13.74 -28.89
CA GLU A 238 16.72 13.08 -29.15
C GLU A 238 15.88 12.89 -27.88
N THR A 239 16.52 12.99 -26.70
CA THR A 239 15.88 12.77 -25.39
C THR A 239 15.51 14.07 -24.66
N LEU A 240 15.67 15.23 -25.31
CA LEU A 240 15.46 16.57 -24.70
C LEU A 240 14.03 17.12 -24.89
N TYR A 241 13.19 16.44 -25.66
CA TYR A 241 11.87 16.95 -26.04
C TYR A 241 10.76 16.34 -25.19
N ILE A 242 9.77 17.18 -24.88
CA ILE A 242 8.50 16.74 -24.32
C ILE A 242 7.40 16.83 -25.39
N ASP A 243 6.40 15.97 -25.26
CA ASP A 243 5.16 16.03 -25.99
C ASP A 243 4.28 17.15 -25.42
N GLN A 244 4.60 18.40 -25.81
CA GLN A 244 3.83 19.56 -25.38
C GLN A 244 2.37 19.46 -25.81
N ALA A 245 2.08 18.83 -26.94
CA ALA A 245 0.71 18.69 -27.45
C ALA A 245 -0.11 17.79 -26.52
N ARG A 246 0.45 16.62 -26.12
CA ARG A 246 -0.19 15.73 -25.15
C ARG A 246 -0.37 16.39 -23.78
N LEU A 247 0.65 17.09 -23.28
CA LEU A 247 0.54 17.81 -22.00
C LEU A 247 -0.55 18.89 -22.06
N LYS A 248 -0.59 19.71 -23.13
CA LYS A 248 -1.65 20.71 -23.34
C LYS A 248 -3.04 20.06 -23.44
N ALA A 249 -3.17 18.93 -24.12
CA ALA A 249 -4.43 18.21 -24.25
C ALA A 249 -4.95 17.75 -22.88
N ASN A 250 -4.08 17.20 -22.03
CA ASN A 250 -4.43 16.77 -20.68
C ASN A 250 -4.85 17.95 -19.79
N LEU A 251 -4.21 19.10 -19.93
CA LEU A 251 -4.53 20.30 -19.15
C LEU A 251 -5.79 21.02 -19.62
N LYS A 252 -6.24 20.80 -20.85
CA LYS A 252 -7.44 21.42 -21.42
C LYS A 252 -8.71 21.15 -20.60
N VAL A 253 -8.72 20.05 -19.85
CA VAL A 253 -9.79 19.70 -18.91
C VAL A 253 -10.06 20.83 -17.90
N LEU A 254 -9.03 21.60 -17.52
CA LEU A 254 -9.15 22.73 -16.59
C LEU A 254 -9.99 23.89 -17.12
N ASP A 255 -10.17 24.01 -18.44
CA ASP A 255 -10.95 25.08 -19.05
C ASP A 255 -12.43 25.04 -18.62
N ILE A 256 -12.91 23.86 -18.22
CA ILE A 256 -14.30 23.61 -17.83
C ILE A 256 -14.63 24.21 -16.46
N ILE A 257 -13.62 24.47 -15.60
CA ILE A 257 -13.82 25.12 -14.31
C ILE A 257 -14.32 26.55 -14.58
N LYS A 258 -15.63 26.78 -14.40
CA LYS A 258 -16.30 28.03 -14.81
C LYS A 258 -15.92 29.21 -13.93
N ASP A 259 -15.88 28.98 -12.62
CA ASP A 259 -15.56 30.02 -11.63
C ASP A 259 -14.13 29.85 -11.13
N LYS A 260 -13.22 30.64 -11.68
CA LYS A 260 -11.80 30.65 -11.28
C LYS A 260 -11.50 31.75 -10.25
N LYS A 261 -12.49 32.53 -9.82
CA LYS A 261 -12.26 33.61 -8.85
C LYS A 261 -11.89 33.01 -7.49
N ASN A 262 -10.76 33.45 -6.94
CA ASN A 262 -10.17 32.90 -5.71
C ASN A 262 -9.88 31.38 -5.78
N PHE A 263 -9.91 30.78 -6.97
CA PHE A 263 -9.55 29.39 -7.16
C PHE A 263 -8.04 29.22 -6.97
N ARG A 264 -7.60 28.15 -6.31
CA ARG A 264 -6.16 27.85 -6.15
C ARG A 264 -5.76 26.69 -7.05
N LEU A 265 -4.84 26.94 -7.95
CA LEU A 265 -4.26 25.91 -8.82
C LEU A 265 -2.80 25.74 -8.44
N GLU A 266 -2.45 24.59 -7.91
CA GLU A 266 -1.07 24.20 -7.67
C GLU A 266 -0.62 23.17 -8.72
N ILE A 267 0.58 23.35 -9.27
CA ILE A 267 1.16 22.45 -10.27
C ILE A 267 2.53 22.02 -9.75
N LEU A 268 2.61 20.77 -9.31
CA LEU A 268 3.84 20.14 -8.84
C LEU A 268 4.51 19.40 -10.00
N LEU A 269 5.58 19.99 -10.54
CA LEU A 269 6.42 19.39 -11.58
C LEU A 269 7.44 18.45 -10.95
N LEU A 270 7.24 17.15 -11.13
CA LEU A 270 8.12 16.10 -10.62
C LEU A 270 9.15 15.72 -11.68
N GLN A 271 10.43 15.86 -11.34
CA GLN A 271 11.52 15.51 -12.23
C GLN A 271 12.64 14.80 -11.48
N ARG A 272 12.85 13.51 -11.78
CA ARG A 272 13.97 12.72 -11.23
C ARG A 272 15.32 13.11 -11.84
N ASN A 273 15.33 13.62 -13.06
CA ASN A 273 16.55 13.96 -13.78
C ASN A 273 16.56 15.42 -14.15
N PHE A 274 17.40 16.19 -13.47
CA PHE A 274 17.49 17.62 -13.68
C PHE A 274 17.83 17.92 -15.14
N ARG A 275 16.89 18.54 -15.84
CA ARG A 275 17.03 18.97 -17.25
C ARG A 275 16.31 20.32 -17.42
N PRO A 276 17.04 21.45 -17.40
CA PRO A 276 16.44 22.79 -17.52
C PRO A 276 15.64 22.99 -18.81
N SER A 277 16.09 22.42 -19.92
CA SER A 277 15.41 22.50 -21.22
C SER A 277 14.03 21.84 -21.20
N VAL A 278 13.92 20.63 -20.62
CA VAL A 278 12.65 19.90 -20.43
C VAL A 278 11.69 20.69 -19.56
N LEU A 279 12.19 21.27 -18.45
CA LEU A 279 11.37 22.09 -17.57
C LEU A 279 10.85 23.34 -18.27
N ALA A 280 11.71 24.05 -19.01
CA ALA A 280 11.31 25.24 -19.75
C ALA A 280 10.23 24.93 -20.79
N GLN A 281 10.35 23.83 -21.52
CA GLN A 281 9.32 23.38 -22.46
C GLN A 281 8.01 23.02 -21.75
N SER A 282 8.10 22.41 -20.56
CA SER A 282 6.92 22.04 -19.77
C SER A 282 6.18 23.29 -19.30
N LEU A 283 6.92 24.26 -18.76
CA LEU A 283 6.39 25.55 -18.34
C LEU A 283 5.72 26.30 -19.50
N GLU A 284 6.27 26.21 -20.71
CA GLU A 284 5.63 26.78 -21.89
C GLU A 284 4.27 26.13 -22.21
N ALA A 285 4.11 24.82 -21.96
CA ALA A 285 2.82 24.15 -22.10
C ALA A 285 1.77 24.65 -21.09
N PHE A 286 2.20 25.08 -19.89
CA PHE A 286 1.32 25.66 -18.86
C PHE A 286 0.99 27.14 -19.05
N ARG A 287 1.63 27.84 -20.00
CA ARG A 287 1.52 29.30 -20.15
C ARG A 287 0.07 29.75 -20.31
N ASP A 288 -0.68 29.10 -21.21
CA ASP A 288 -2.05 29.48 -21.55
C ASP A 288 -3.00 29.25 -20.35
N VAL A 289 -2.84 28.10 -19.67
CA VAL A 289 -3.62 27.76 -18.48
C VAL A 289 -3.34 28.75 -17.35
N ARG A 290 -2.06 28.98 -17.01
CA ARG A 290 -1.67 29.94 -15.97
C ARG A 290 -2.23 31.32 -16.24
N LYS A 291 -2.07 31.82 -17.46
CA LYS A 291 -2.57 33.14 -17.86
C LYS A 291 -4.08 33.23 -17.68
N THR A 292 -4.83 32.25 -18.19
CA THR A 292 -6.30 32.20 -18.12
C THR A 292 -6.80 32.18 -16.67
N PHE A 293 -6.15 31.40 -15.81
CA PHE A 293 -6.51 31.31 -14.39
C PHE A 293 -6.22 32.65 -13.65
N ILE A 294 -5.04 33.22 -13.83
CA ILE A 294 -4.65 34.49 -13.19
C ILE A 294 -5.56 35.64 -13.65
N GLU A 295 -5.85 35.75 -14.95
CA GLU A 295 -6.73 36.78 -15.51
C GLU A 295 -8.17 36.70 -14.95
N GLN A 296 -8.61 35.51 -14.54
CA GLN A 296 -9.91 35.26 -13.91
C GLN A 296 -9.88 35.35 -12.37
N GLY A 297 -8.75 35.78 -11.79
CA GLY A 297 -8.61 36.01 -10.35
C GLY A 297 -8.27 34.77 -9.52
N ALA A 298 -7.72 33.73 -10.15
CA ALA A 298 -7.17 32.57 -9.45
C ALA A 298 -5.75 32.84 -8.91
N VAL A 299 -5.36 32.05 -7.91
CA VAL A 299 -3.97 31.95 -7.45
C VAL A 299 -3.36 30.71 -8.09
N VAL A 300 -2.34 30.91 -8.93
CA VAL A 300 -1.61 29.80 -9.57
C VAL A 300 -0.21 29.72 -8.99
N GLN A 301 0.20 28.52 -8.58
CA GLN A 301 1.55 28.22 -8.13
C GLN A 301 2.11 27.02 -8.90
N ILE A 302 3.35 27.13 -9.36
CA ILE A 302 4.08 26.07 -10.04
C ILE A 302 5.36 25.82 -9.24
N ILE A 303 5.44 24.60 -8.72
CA ILE A 303 6.51 24.13 -7.87
C ILE A 303 7.25 23.05 -8.64
N TRP A 304 8.57 23.13 -8.68
CA TRP A 304 9.41 22.01 -9.08
C TRP A 304 9.81 21.23 -7.85
N SER A 305 9.74 19.90 -7.91
CA SER A 305 10.30 19.01 -6.90
C SER A 305 11.15 17.92 -7.53
N TYR A 306 12.28 17.63 -6.89
CA TYR A 306 13.15 16.54 -7.24
C TYR A 306 12.54 15.22 -6.78
N ASP A 307 12.28 14.33 -7.73
CA ASP A 307 11.69 13.02 -7.48
C ASP A 307 12.77 12.01 -7.04
N THR A 308 12.86 11.75 -5.73
CA THR A 308 13.89 10.92 -5.09
C THR A 308 13.62 9.42 -5.24
N LYS A 309 12.36 8.98 -5.26
CA LYS A 309 11.97 7.56 -5.13
C LYS A 309 10.83 7.11 -6.04
N GLY A 310 10.25 7.96 -6.89
CA GLY A 310 9.08 7.59 -7.69
C GLY A 310 7.80 7.36 -6.87
N THR A 311 7.87 7.44 -5.54
CA THR A 311 6.73 7.32 -4.61
C THR A 311 5.89 8.59 -4.69
N PRO A 312 4.68 8.54 -5.28
CA PRO A 312 3.98 9.77 -5.61
C PRO A 312 3.01 10.23 -4.50
N LEU A 313 2.73 9.42 -3.46
CA LEU A 313 1.42 9.53 -2.79
C LEU A 313 1.36 9.29 -1.28
N TYR A 314 2.41 8.80 -0.63
CA TYR A 314 2.41 8.58 0.82
C TYR A 314 3.41 9.51 1.50
N GLY A 315 2.93 10.22 2.52
CA GLY A 315 3.54 11.38 3.17
C GLY A 315 4.84 11.15 3.95
N ASP A 316 5.81 10.46 3.39
CA ASP A 316 7.12 10.30 4.02
C ASP A 316 8.06 11.46 3.69
N CYS A 317 8.31 12.23 4.74
CA CYS A 317 9.16 13.40 4.88
C CYS A 317 10.64 13.15 4.57
N HIS A 318 10.99 12.70 3.36
CA HIS A 318 12.37 12.53 2.94
C HIS A 318 12.81 13.67 2.02
N PHE A 319 13.46 14.68 2.63
CA PHE A 319 14.26 15.73 1.96
C PHE A 319 13.75 16.14 0.57
N GLU A 320 12.58 16.77 0.51
CA GLU A 320 12.07 17.28 -0.75
C GLU A 320 12.88 18.52 -1.16
N ILE A 321 13.75 18.36 -2.17
CA ILE A 321 14.37 19.50 -2.83
C ILE A 321 13.30 20.09 -3.75
N PHE A 322 12.63 21.14 -3.30
CA PHE A 322 11.61 21.83 -4.08
C PHE A 322 11.87 23.34 -4.17
N THR A 323 11.34 23.96 -5.21
CA THR A 323 11.35 25.41 -5.35
C THR A 323 10.20 25.89 -6.22
N ARG A 324 9.69 27.09 -5.93
CA ARG A 324 8.73 27.76 -6.80
C ARG A 324 9.44 28.24 -8.05
N ILE A 325 8.84 27.95 -9.21
CA ILE A 325 9.38 28.30 -10.53
C ILE A 325 8.40 29.15 -11.34
N ASP A 326 7.40 29.72 -10.68
CA ASP A 326 6.46 30.71 -11.23
C ASP A 326 7.14 31.91 -11.88
N ASP A 327 8.32 32.27 -11.38
CA ASP A 327 9.11 33.40 -11.85
C ASP A 327 9.61 33.21 -13.30
N TYR A 328 9.54 31.99 -13.84
CA TYR A 328 9.78 31.69 -15.25
C TYR A 328 8.99 32.59 -16.20
N PHE A 329 7.73 32.88 -15.88
CA PHE A 329 6.86 33.65 -16.77
C PHE A 329 7.14 35.15 -16.74
N ASP A 330 7.87 35.61 -15.73
CA ASP A 330 8.08 37.03 -15.45
C ASP A 330 9.52 37.48 -15.80
N MET A 331 10.37 36.59 -16.32
CA MET A 331 11.73 36.91 -16.75
C MET A 331 12.18 36.16 -18.00
N SER A 332 13.28 36.62 -18.61
CA SER A 332 13.88 35.92 -19.74
C SER A 332 14.31 34.50 -19.36
N GLN A 333 14.11 33.53 -20.27
CA GLN A 333 14.50 32.13 -20.08
C GLN A 333 15.97 31.96 -19.64
N ALA A 334 16.90 32.74 -20.21
CA ALA A 334 18.32 32.68 -19.84
C ALA A 334 18.58 33.08 -18.37
N ARG A 335 17.89 34.12 -17.89
CA ARG A 335 17.99 34.58 -16.48
C ARG A 335 17.37 33.56 -15.53
N TRP A 336 16.21 33.01 -15.88
CA TRP A 336 15.56 31.96 -15.11
C TRP A 336 16.45 30.72 -15.01
N ALA A 337 16.95 30.21 -16.14
CA ALA A 337 17.79 29.03 -16.20
C ALA A 337 19.06 29.20 -15.34
N LYS A 338 19.67 30.40 -15.34
CA LYS A 338 20.82 30.72 -14.47
C LYS A 338 20.45 30.67 -12.97
N ARG A 339 19.31 31.24 -12.57
CA ARG A 339 18.84 31.20 -11.17
C ARG A 339 18.52 29.78 -10.73
N PHE A 340 17.77 29.05 -11.55
CA PHE A 340 17.35 27.69 -11.27
C PHE A 340 18.56 26.74 -11.20
N LYS A 341 19.52 26.85 -12.13
CA LYS A 341 20.80 26.11 -12.07
C LYS A 341 21.57 26.42 -10.79
N LYS A 342 21.61 27.68 -10.34
CA LYS A 342 22.26 28.06 -9.08
C LYS A 342 21.57 27.39 -7.88
N PHE A 343 20.24 27.36 -7.87
CA PHE A 343 19.46 26.66 -6.84
C PHE A 343 19.81 25.17 -6.80
N VAL A 344 19.68 24.45 -7.92
CA VAL A 344 19.97 23.00 -7.95
C VAL A 344 21.43 22.69 -7.63
N MET A 345 22.37 23.54 -8.03
CA MET A 345 23.78 23.41 -7.65
C MET A 345 24.02 23.47 -6.13
N ALA A 346 23.18 24.20 -5.38
CA ALA A 346 23.29 24.24 -3.92
C ALA A 346 23.00 22.88 -3.27
N PHE A 347 22.23 22.03 -3.96
CA PHE A 347 21.86 20.67 -3.52
C PHE A 347 22.58 19.58 -4.31
N LYS A 348 23.70 19.89 -4.97
CA LYS A 348 24.45 18.94 -5.80
C LYS A 348 24.92 17.70 -5.01
N MET A 349 25.12 17.82 -3.71
CA MET A 349 25.53 16.71 -2.84
C MET A 349 24.36 15.78 -2.48
N ASP A 350 23.14 16.31 -2.48
CA ASP A 350 21.92 15.59 -2.12
C ASP A 350 21.26 14.92 -3.34
N ILE A 351 21.61 15.38 -4.55
CA ILE A 351 21.16 14.79 -5.81
C ILE A 351 22.24 13.82 -6.33
N PRO A 352 21.90 12.53 -6.58
CA PRO A 352 22.82 11.57 -7.19
C PRO A 352 23.44 12.13 -8.46
N LYS A 353 24.75 11.95 -8.63
CA LYS A 353 25.49 12.44 -9.80
C LYS A 353 24.87 11.96 -11.13
N SER A 354 24.26 10.78 -11.15
CA SER A 354 23.55 10.21 -12.30
C SER A 354 22.30 10.99 -12.73
N HIS A 355 21.71 11.78 -11.82
CA HIS A 355 20.51 12.60 -12.03
C HIS A 355 20.83 14.04 -12.41
N TYR A 356 22.09 14.44 -12.24
CA TYR A 356 22.57 15.79 -12.51
C TYR A 356 23.03 15.94 -13.97
N ARG A 357 22.18 16.52 -14.83
CA ARG A 357 22.51 16.75 -16.25
C ARG A 357 22.26 18.21 -16.65
N ILE A 358 23.32 19.02 -16.60
CA ILE A 358 23.27 20.33 -17.22
C ILE A 358 23.51 20.13 -18.71
N ASP A 359 22.52 20.52 -19.52
CA ASP A 359 22.66 20.58 -20.97
C ASP A 359 23.98 21.31 -21.31
N HIS A 360 24.86 20.61 -22.05
CA HIS A 360 26.22 20.95 -22.48
C HIS A 360 27.44 20.38 -21.70
N GLU A 361 27.29 19.68 -20.57
CA GLU A 361 28.46 19.15 -19.82
C GLU A 361 28.69 17.63 -19.86
N THR A 362 27.85 16.81 -20.51
CA THR A 362 28.08 15.35 -20.58
C THR A 362 27.69 14.77 -21.94
N PHE A 363 28.61 14.90 -22.88
CA PHE A 363 28.78 13.91 -23.94
C PHE A 363 30.19 13.34 -23.78
N LEU A 364 30.35 12.05 -24.11
CA LEU A 364 31.59 11.26 -24.08
C LEU A 364 31.83 10.44 -22.81
N THR A 365 31.01 9.40 -22.60
CA THR A 365 31.53 8.03 -22.40
C THR A 365 30.47 7.03 -22.86
N GLY A 366 30.77 6.37 -23.98
CA GLY A 366 29.78 5.74 -24.86
C GLY A 366 29.32 4.34 -24.47
N LYS A 367 28.86 4.14 -23.23
CA LYS A 367 28.21 2.86 -22.84
C LYS A 367 26.92 3.00 -22.02
N GLY A 368 26.59 4.18 -21.49
CA GLY A 368 25.42 4.35 -20.60
C GLY A 368 24.16 4.98 -21.21
N THR A 369 24.19 5.48 -22.45
CA THR A 369 23.06 6.26 -22.99
C THR A 369 21.82 5.43 -23.31
N ASN A 370 21.97 4.13 -23.60
CA ASN A 370 20.85 3.24 -23.93
C ASN A 370 20.07 2.81 -22.70
N GLU A 371 20.74 2.29 -21.67
CA GLU A 371 20.08 1.88 -20.41
C GLU A 371 19.35 3.07 -19.76
N LEU A 372 19.88 4.29 -19.91
CA LEU A 372 19.27 5.53 -19.44
C LEU A 372 18.10 6.04 -20.28
N ALA A 373 18.07 5.70 -21.56
CA ALA A 373 16.97 6.03 -22.43
C ALA A 373 15.83 5.01 -22.33
N HIS A 374 16.10 3.75 -21.98
CA HIS A 374 15.09 2.68 -21.89
C HIS A 374 14.63 2.40 -20.45
N GLY A 375 15.52 2.37 -19.46
CA GLY A 375 15.19 2.11 -18.04
C GLY A 375 14.46 3.26 -17.32
N ARG A 376 13.91 4.23 -18.06
CA ARG A 376 13.25 5.45 -17.54
C ARG A 376 11.92 5.77 -18.20
N TRP A 377 11.49 4.95 -19.14
CA TRP A 377 10.07 4.84 -19.44
C TRP A 377 9.55 3.85 -18.41
N CYS A 378 9.08 4.34 -17.26
CA CYS A 378 8.28 3.47 -16.40
C CYS A 378 7.15 2.96 -17.28
N ASP A 379 7.05 1.64 -17.42
CA ASP A 379 5.92 1.04 -18.08
C ASP A 379 4.67 1.55 -17.34
N PRO A 380 3.66 2.13 -17.98
CA PRO A 380 2.45 2.55 -17.27
C PRO A 380 1.81 1.39 -16.48
N GLU A 381 2.11 0.13 -16.83
CA GLU A 381 1.71 -1.05 -16.04
C GLU A 381 2.58 -1.28 -14.79
N SER A 382 3.85 -0.84 -14.76
CA SER A 382 4.71 -0.93 -13.58
C SER A 382 4.32 0.07 -12.49
N GLU A 383 3.43 1.03 -12.77
CA GLU A 383 2.84 1.86 -11.71
C GLU A 383 1.78 1.12 -10.88
N ARG A 384 1.35 -0.09 -11.29
CA ARG A 384 0.35 -0.91 -10.58
C ARG A 384 0.93 -2.03 -9.71
N SER A 385 2.20 -2.39 -9.84
CA SER A 385 2.84 -3.47 -9.05
C SER A 385 4.01 -2.92 -8.23
N TRP A 386 3.71 -2.42 -7.02
CA TRP A 386 4.75 -1.90 -6.11
C TRP A 386 4.99 -2.77 -4.89
N ASP A 387 4.46 -4.00 -4.84
CA ASP A 387 4.41 -4.73 -3.57
C ASP A 387 5.54 -5.74 -3.30
N GLU A 388 6.44 -6.15 -4.23
CA GLU A 388 7.27 -7.33 -3.91
C GLU A 388 8.78 -7.37 -4.25
N ASP A 389 9.35 -6.56 -5.17
CA ASP A 389 10.66 -6.97 -5.75
C ASP A 389 11.91 -6.15 -5.39
N ASP A 390 11.82 -5.07 -4.60
CA ASP A 390 13.00 -4.20 -4.35
C ASP A 390 13.66 -4.38 -2.95
N GLU A 391 13.13 -5.22 -2.06
CA GLU A 391 13.74 -5.45 -0.73
C GLU A 391 14.82 -6.56 -0.71
N ASP A 392 14.91 -7.41 -1.73
CA ASP A 392 15.79 -8.59 -1.71
C ASP A 392 17.22 -8.36 -2.24
N ARG A 393 17.58 -7.14 -2.64
CA ARG A 393 18.90 -6.89 -3.27
C ARG A 393 20.06 -6.54 -2.33
N ASP A 394 19.81 -6.22 -1.07
CA ASP A 394 20.83 -5.65 -0.17
C ASP A 394 21.21 -6.55 1.03
N LEU A 395 20.82 -7.84 1.06
CA LEU A 395 21.10 -8.74 2.20
C LEU A 395 22.11 -9.88 1.95
N GLU A 396 22.65 -10.05 0.74
CA GLU A 396 23.67 -11.08 0.47
C GLU A 396 25.12 -10.55 0.62
N GLU A 397 25.46 -9.94 1.76
CA GLU A 397 26.86 -9.72 2.12
C GLU A 397 26.97 -9.42 3.63
N ASN A 398 26.78 -10.43 4.48
CA ASN A 398 27.44 -10.61 5.80
C ASN A 398 26.71 -11.66 6.65
N SER A 399 27.09 -12.94 6.54
CA SER A 399 26.87 -13.89 7.64
C SER A 399 27.82 -15.09 7.58
N ASP A 400 29.12 -14.85 7.75
CA ASP A 400 30.06 -15.87 8.22
C ASP A 400 30.49 -15.50 9.65
N ALA A 401 29.73 -15.95 10.65
CA ALA A 401 30.18 -16.11 12.03
C ALA A 401 29.22 -16.99 12.84
N GLU A 402 29.61 -18.25 12.98
CA GLU A 402 29.52 -19.12 14.17
C GLU A 402 28.38 -18.90 15.19
N THR A 403 27.58 -19.93 15.45
CA THR A 403 27.86 -20.87 16.57
C THR A 403 26.77 -21.94 16.67
N ASP A 404 27.21 -23.20 16.57
CA ASP A 404 26.48 -24.35 17.07
C ASP A 404 26.22 -24.18 18.57
N THR A 405 24.95 -24.31 18.98
CA THR A 405 24.64 -24.76 20.33
C THR A 405 23.39 -25.63 20.26
N GLU A 406 23.63 -26.94 20.18
CA GLU A 406 22.70 -27.95 20.67
C GLU A 406 22.33 -27.61 22.11
N MET A 407 21.03 -27.51 22.43
CA MET A 407 20.47 -28.08 23.66
C MET A 407 18.94 -28.04 23.65
N TYR A 408 18.39 -29.23 23.91
CA TYR A 408 17.01 -29.66 24.21
C TYR A 408 16.07 -29.99 23.05
#